data_AF-A0A076LGY3-F1
#
_entry.id   AF-A0A076LGY3-F1
#
_cell.length_a   1.000
_cell.length_b   1.000
_cell.length_c   1.000
_cell.angle_alpha   90.00
_cell.angle_beta   90.00
_cell.angle_gamma   90.00
#
_symmetry.space_group_name_H-M   'P 1'
#
loop_
_entity.id
_entity.type
_entity.pdbx_description
1 polymer ?
#
loop_
_entity_poly.entity_id
_entity_poly.type
_entity_poly.pdbx_seq_one_letter_code
_entity_poly.pdbx_strand_id
1 'polypeptide(L)'
;MPDAMNIRRLTFDVDKAMSQPTILEIAQAIHGCPGVSAFNITVSDIDIETVGMDITIVGNYLDHDRLVEAMENTGAAVHSVDQIVCGSDIVERIARVR
;
A
#
# COMPACT_ATOMS: atom_id res chain seq x y z
N MET A 1 16.86 -16.17 -9.06
CA MET A 1 17.04 -14.71 -9.28
C MET A 1 18.08 -14.24 -8.28
N PRO A 2 19.25 -13.73 -8.70
CA PRO A 2 20.22 -13.16 -7.77
C PRO A 2 19.61 -11.89 -7.13
N ASP A 3 19.70 -11.77 -5.81
CA ASP A 3 19.33 -10.63 -4.93
C ASP A 3 18.12 -9.79 -5.38
N ALA A 4 16.94 -10.40 -5.46
CA ALA A 4 15.71 -9.60 -5.44
C ALA A 4 15.62 -8.90 -4.07
N MET A 5 15.48 -7.58 -4.08
CA MET A 5 15.32 -6.78 -2.87
C MET A 5 14.13 -7.31 -2.06
N ASN A 6 14.36 -7.75 -0.83
CA ASN A 6 13.29 -8.23 0.04
C ASN A 6 12.52 -7.02 0.59
N ILE A 7 11.50 -6.57 -0.13
CA ILE A 7 10.58 -5.53 0.33
C ILE A 7 9.67 -6.15 1.40
N ARG A 8 9.72 -5.57 2.60
CA ARG A 8 9.02 -6.04 3.80
C ARG A 8 7.81 -5.21 4.16
N ARG A 9 7.88 -3.90 3.89
CA ARG A 9 6.76 -2.97 4.08
C ARG A 9 6.72 -1.94 2.97
N LEU A 10 5.53 -1.66 2.48
CA LEU A 10 5.21 -0.51 1.64
C LEU A 10 4.08 0.27 2.30
N THR A 11 4.20 1.59 2.28
CA THR A 11 3.10 2.50 2.59
C THR A 11 2.81 3.32 1.34
N PHE A 12 1.53 3.36 0.96
CA PHE A 12 1.03 4.06 -0.20
C PHE A 12 0.05 5.15 0.21
N ASP A 13 0.12 6.27 -0.49
CA ASP A 13 -0.94 7.26 -0.58
C ASP A 13 -1.85 6.86 -1.77
N VAL A 14 -3.13 6.63 -1.50
CA VAL A 14 -4.08 6.08 -2.47
C VAL A 14 -5.40 6.84 -2.42
N ASP A 15 -5.85 7.31 -3.57
CA ASP A 15 -7.18 7.91 -3.72
C ASP A 15 -8.16 6.91 -4.32
N LYS A 16 -9.43 7.10 -3.99
CA LYS A 16 -10.55 6.47 -4.71
C LYS A 16 -11.66 7.49 -4.91
N ALA A 17 -12.55 7.24 -5.87
CA ALA A 17 -13.78 8.00 -5.95
C ALA A 17 -14.70 7.70 -4.74
N MET A 18 -15.58 8.64 -4.41
CA MET A 18 -16.59 8.47 -3.37
C MET A 18 -17.55 7.29 -3.63
N SER A 19 -17.87 7.04 -4.91
CA SER A 19 -18.85 6.04 -5.32
C SER A 19 -18.29 4.62 -5.29
N GLN A 20 -17.16 4.39 -5.94
CA GLN A 20 -16.48 3.10 -6.09
C GLN A 20 -14.99 3.33 -6.40
N PRO A 21 -14.11 2.37 -6.08
CA PRO A 21 -14.36 1.12 -5.35
C PRO A 21 -14.68 1.33 -3.86
N THR A 22 -15.15 0.29 -3.19
CA THR A 22 -15.20 0.23 -1.72
C THR A 22 -13.82 -0.11 -1.15
N ILE A 23 -13.58 0.27 0.12
CA ILE A 23 -12.36 -0.12 0.83
C ILE A 23 -12.21 -1.66 0.90
N LEU A 24 -13.32 -2.40 0.95
CA LEU A 24 -13.31 -3.86 0.96
C LEU A 24 -12.82 -4.46 -0.36
N GLU A 25 -13.14 -3.86 -1.51
CA GLU A 25 -12.66 -4.33 -2.81
C GLU A 25 -11.16 -4.08 -2.96
N ILE A 26 -10.68 -2.91 -2.52
CA ILE A 26 -9.24 -2.60 -2.47
C ILE A 26 -8.52 -3.59 -1.54
N ALA A 27 -9.08 -3.83 -0.34
CA ALA A 27 -8.52 -4.80 0.62
C ALA A 27 -8.46 -6.22 0.04
N GLN A 28 -9.50 -6.64 -0.69
CA GLN A 28 -9.55 -7.96 -1.30
C GLN A 28 -8.51 -8.11 -2.42
N ALA A 29 -8.28 -7.06 -3.20
CA ALA A 29 -7.24 -7.01 -4.24
C ALA A 29 -5.83 -7.12 -3.63
N ILE A 30 -5.55 -6.34 -2.58
CA ILE A 30 -4.27 -6.41 -1.86
C ILE A 30 -4.05 -7.80 -1.25
N HIS A 31 -5.08 -8.38 -0.62
CA HIS A 31 -4.99 -9.71 0.00
C HIS A 31 -4.60 -10.81 -1.01
N GLY A 32 -5.01 -10.67 -2.27
CA GLY A 32 -4.68 -11.63 -3.34
C GLY A 32 -3.25 -11.52 -3.88
N CYS A 33 -2.48 -10.49 -3.48
CA CYS A 33 -1.15 -10.27 -4.01
C CYS A 33 -0.09 -11.18 -3.37
N PRO A 34 0.86 -11.72 -4.16
CA PRO A 34 1.94 -12.55 -3.64
C PRO A 34 2.79 -11.82 -2.59
N GLY A 35 3.20 -12.56 -1.55
CA GLY A 35 4.09 -12.05 -0.51
C GLY A 35 3.39 -11.22 0.57
N VAL A 36 2.13 -10.78 0.37
CA VAL A 36 1.35 -10.07 1.38
C VAL A 36 1.05 -10.97 2.58
N SER A 37 1.39 -10.50 3.78
CA SER A 37 1.10 -11.20 5.04
C SER A 37 0.00 -10.51 5.83
N ALA A 38 0.02 -9.18 5.87
CA ALA A 38 -0.99 -8.36 6.53
C ALA A 38 -0.98 -6.95 5.93
N PHE A 39 -2.07 -6.21 6.10
CA PHE A 39 -2.15 -4.81 5.69
C PHE A 39 -3.17 -4.05 6.55
N ASN A 40 -3.06 -2.73 6.50
CA ASN A 40 -4.01 -1.77 7.05
C ASN A 40 -4.39 -0.77 5.96
N ILE A 41 -5.66 -0.37 5.94
CA ILE A 41 -6.17 0.74 5.12
C ILE A 41 -6.85 1.69 6.08
N THR A 42 -6.45 2.96 6.06
CA THR A 42 -7.03 4.02 6.89
C THR A 42 -7.41 5.18 5.99
N VAL A 43 -8.63 5.70 6.11
CA VAL A 43 -9.03 6.93 5.41
C VAL A 43 -8.28 8.11 6.04
N SER A 44 -7.50 8.82 5.25
CA SER A 44 -6.73 9.99 5.68
C SER A 44 -7.56 11.27 5.60
N ASP A 45 -8.31 11.41 4.51
CA ASP A 45 -9.07 12.61 4.17
C ASP A 45 -10.24 12.28 3.23
N ILE A 46 -11.18 13.23 3.14
CA ILE A 46 -12.40 13.11 2.34
C ILE A 46 -12.66 14.47 1.69
N ASP A 47 -12.68 14.49 0.36
CA ASP A 47 -13.01 15.64 -0.47
C ASP A 47 -14.39 15.46 -1.14
N ILE A 48 -14.78 16.41 -2.01
CA ILE A 48 -16.11 16.40 -2.66
C ILE A 48 -16.30 15.14 -3.52
N GLU A 49 -15.26 14.71 -4.23
CA GLU A 49 -15.34 13.60 -5.20
C GLU A 49 -14.42 12.42 -4.85
N THR A 50 -13.42 12.64 -4.00
CA THR A 50 -12.34 11.70 -3.69
C THR A 50 -12.26 11.37 -2.20
N VAL A 51 -11.68 10.21 -1.90
CA VAL A 51 -11.35 9.78 -0.54
C VAL A 51 -9.90 9.32 -0.56
N GLY A 52 -9.04 10.04 0.16
CA GLY A 52 -7.64 9.68 0.37
C GLY A 52 -7.50 8.60 1.44
N MET A 53 -6.52 7.72 1.26
CA MET A 53 -6.27 6.59 2.12
C MET A 53 -4.77 6.32 2.28
N ASP A 54 -4.35 6.11 3.53
CA ASP A 54 -3.06 5.53 3.88
C ASP A 54 -3.17 4.01 3.86
N ILE A 55 -2.43 3.35 2.97
CA ILE A 55 -2.38 1.89 2.86
C ILE A 55 -1.00 1.39 3.24
N THR A 56 -0.91 0.65 4.35
CA THR A 56 0.35 0.02 4.79
C THR A 56 0.28 -1.49 4.66
N ILE A 57 1.22 -2.08 3.94
CA ILE A 57 1.25 -3.51 3.60
C ILE A 57 2.56 -4.11 4.12
N VAL A 58 2.48 -5.22 4.83
CA VAL A 58 3.63 -5.98 5.35
C VAL A 58 3.65 -7.38 4.74
N GLY A 59 4.85 -7.84 4.38
CA GLY A 59 5.03 -9.13 3.74
C GLY A 59 6.48 -9.56 3.61
N ASN A 60 6.71 -10.52 2.71
CA ASN A 60 8.03 -10.97 2.31
C ASN A 60 8.11 -10.91 0.78
N TYR A 61 9.17 -10.28 0.25
CA TYR A 61 9.35 -10.06 -1.18
C TYR A 61 8.10 -9.46 -1.84
N LEU A 62 7.56 -8.40 -1.23
CA LEU A 62 6.42 -7.68 -1.78
C LEU A 62 6.71 -7.20 -3.20
N ASP A 63 5.79 -7.50 -4.12
CA ASP A 63 5.87 -7.08 -5.52
C ASP A 63 5.15 -5.75 -5.67
N HIS A 64 5.92 -4.65 -5.70
CA HIS A 64 5.39 -3.29 -5.81
C HIS A 64 4.46 -3.13 -7.01
N ASP A 65 4.90 -3.56 -8.19
CA ASP A 65 4.18 -3.33 -9.44
C ASP A 65 2.85 -4.10 -9.43
N ARG A 66 2.84 -5.34 -8.91
CA ARG A 66 1.59 -6.09 -8.71
C ARG A 66 0.64 -5.45 -7.71
N LEU A 67 1.16 -4.88 -6.62
CA LEU A 67 0.34 -4.21 -5.62
C LEU A 67 -0.33 -2.97 -6.20
N VAL A 68 0.42 -2.16 -6.94
CA VAL A 68 -0.12 -0.99 -7.66
C VAL A 68 -1.17 -1.43 -8.67
N GLU A 69 -0.84 -2.39 -9.53
CA GLU A 69 -1.77 -2.91 -10.54
C GLU A 69 -3.05 -3.47 -9.90
N ALA A 70 -2.94 -4.22 -8.80
CA ALA A 70 -4.10 -4.78 -8.11
C ALA A 70 -5.02 -3.71 -7.54
N MET A 71 -4.46 -2.65 -6.93
CA MET A 71 -5.25 -1.52 -6.41
C MET A 71 -5.87 -0.72 -7.56
N GLU A 72 -5.10 -0.38 -8.60
CA GLU A 72 -5.59 0.39 -9.75
C GLU A 72 -6.68 -0.34 -10.54
N ASN A 73 -6.60 -1.67 -10.63
CA ASN A 73 -7.63 -2.50 -11.25
C ASN A 73 -8.98 -2.46 -10.53
N THR A 74 -9.02 -2.01 -9.27
CA THR A 74 -10.30 -1.75 -8.57
C THR A 74 -10.92 -0.39 -8.94
N GLY A 75 -10.15 0.49 -9.57
CA GLY A 75 -10.52 1.89 -9.84
C GLY A 75 -9.98 2.89 -8.82
N ALA A 76 -9.15 2.45 -7.87
CA ALA A 76 -8.35 3.34 -7.04
C ALA A 76 -7.16 3.92 -7.84
N ALA A 77 -6.54 4.98 -7.35
CA ALA A 77 -5.34 5.58 -7.93
C ALA A 77 -4.24 5.61 -6.87
N VAL A 78 -3.06 5.08 -7.19
CA VAL A 78 -1.89 5.15 -6.29
C VAL A 78 -1.13 6.44 -6.58
N HIS A 79 -1.09 7.37 -5.62
CA HIS A 79 -0.46 8.68 -5.78
C HIS A 79 1.05 8.61 -5.58
N SER A 80 1.47 7.95 -4.49
CA SER A 80 2.88 7.79 -4.15
C SER A 80 3.14 6.58 -3.28
N VAL A 81 4.42 6.18 -3.27
CA VAL A 81 4.99 5.30 -2.25
C VAL A 81 5.62 6.18 -1.19
N ASP A 82 4.97 6.28 -0.04
CA ASP A 82 5.36 7.18 1.05
C ASP A 82 6.43 6.57 1.95
N GLN A 83 6.47 5.23 2.01
CA GLN A 83 7.49 4.52 2.77
C GLN A 83 7.80 3.16 2.15
N ILE A 84 9.08 2.80 2.23
CA ILE A 84 9.59 1.46 1.93
C ILE A 84 10.48 0.96 3.07
N VAL A 85 10.33 -0.31 3.43
CA VAL A 85 11.24 -1.00 4.36
C VAL A 85 11.68 -2.31 3.74
N CYS A 86 13.00 -2.53 3.69
CA CYS A 86 13.61 -3.68 3.03
C CYS A 86 14.58 -4.42 3.94
N GLY A 87 14.79 -5.71 3.66
CA GLY A 87 15.79 -6.55 4.33
C GLY A 87 15.18 -7.64 5.21
N SER A 88 15.97 -8.16 6.15
CA SER A 88 15.57 -9.23 7.07
C SER A 88 14.63 -8.77 8.17
N ASP A 89 14.62 -7.46 8.47
CA ASP A 89 13.95 -6.88 9.63
C ASP A 89 13.20 -5.61 9.25
N ILE A 90 12.19 -5.25 10.04
CA ILE A 90 11.50 -3.96 9.91
C ILE A 90 12.32 -2.90 10.62
N VAL A 91 12.87 -1.96 9.85
CA VAL A 91 13.55 -0.78 10.39
C VAL A 91 12.56 0.36 10.49
N GLU A 92 12.20 0.74 11.71
CA GLU A 92 11.29 1.87 11.93
C GLU A 92 11.98 3.22 11.69
N ARG A 93 11.25 4.15 11.09
CA ARG A 93 11.72 5.52 10.89
C ARG A 93 11.89 6.20 12.25
N ILE A 94 13.12 6.56 12.60
CA ILE A 94 13.39 7.42 13.75
C ILE A 94 13.13 8.87 13.33
N ALA A 95 12.10 9.50 13.90
CA ALA A 95 11.78 10.90 13.65
C ALA A 95 12.94 11.80 14.12
N ARG A 96 13.37 12.73 13.28
CA ARG A 96 14.34 13.75 13.70
C ARG A 96 13.62 14.73 14.63
N VAL A 97 14.06 14.79 15.89
CA VAL A 97 13.68 15.86 16.81
C VAL A 97 14.38 17.12 16.32
N ARG A 98 13.62 18.18 16.07
CA ARG A 98 14.15 19.51 15.71
C ARG A 98 14.48 20.29 16.97
#